data_AF-A0A662LHH2-F1
#
_entry.id   AF-A0A662LHH2-F1
#
_cell.length_a   1.000
_cell.length_b   1.000
_cell.length_c   1.000
_cell.angle_alpha   90.00
_cell.angle_beta   90.00
_cell.angle_gamma   90.00
#
_symmetry.space_group_name_H-M   'P 1'
#
loop_
_entity.id
_entity.type
_entity.pdbx_description
1 polymer ?
#
loop_
_entity_poly.entity_id
_entity_poly.type
_entity_poly.pdbx_seq_one_letter_code
_entity_poly.pdbx_strand_id
1 'polypeptide(L)'
;MGDRFIRFWMLGPNPELRIARSKDWYIALAGERGRERMLQFRRKGKEDNFSLQQKLLLSSLANGQDTPVFGTKSVEAEINGIEIHTTVGMIPSFDESYLVREKILRGELVFDAYNNRAAYIEGDLLHKNRRLLSLLLLSSGLGARCFNSGVRSARAGAGERKLNLPPSPIPESFVFTFYLELTTRCNLACRYCWAEGGRREIIELDKNRARKVSELIRRFSRSAGRKVNVNFEGRGEPLLNLEAMKEIVENSAENVSGFALLTNATLLEGEALDFVAERDIRISASLDFNEESHNACRVYRNGKGSFARVLKNLRKAVREGVRVSITATATSLSRDYHRMVDIARELGCSSIGLRPCWISGSAGEELAVDAEVFAREYAELTRRRFKLMEKGIVLRERKVDDFLASLMFGREIANQRGCGAGSGIIALTADLEVYRCNHYPKDFYVGNLEEVAFEDFVKVAKEMEGRYPNNPEFKGMDNRSCFYCPYKSLCRLGCFDDERRYGYSKCIDFCRYALASGKRILEMVIEEGFLESEEFVGNFAKAIGVRVGVRTGEGRRKREEVKQ
;
A
#
# COMPACT_ATOMS: atom_id res chain seq x y z
N MET A 1 26.58 3.57 35.10
CA MET A 1 25.27 3.93 34.51
C MET A 1 25.49 5.19 33.68
N GLY A 2 25.48 5.07 32.35
CA GLY A 2 25.96 6.13 31.45
C GLY A 2 24.92 7.23 31.13
N ASP A 3 25.43 8.45 30.99
CA ASP A 3 24.76 9.71 30.70
C ASP A 3 23.85 9.72 29.45
N ARG A 4 22.62 9.20 29.58
CA ARG A 4 21.59 9.33 28.52
C ARG A 4 20.24 9.86 28.97
N PHE A 5 20.07 10.14 30.27
CA PHE A 5 18.79 10.61 30.79
C PHE A 5 19.03 11.72 31.79
N ILE A 6 18.31 12.83 31.64
CA ILE A 6 18.17 13.82 32.71
C ILE A 6 16.72 13.75 33.19
N ARG A 7 16.51 13.19 34.39
CA ARG A 7 15.21 13.19 35.08
C ARG A 7 15.20 14.33 36.07
N PHE A 8 14.13 15.13 36.07
CA PHE A 8 13.92 16.18 37.06
C PHE A 8 12.68 15.88 37.88
N TRP A 9 12.84 15.91 39.20
CA TRP A 9 11.73 16.00 40.14
C TRP A 9 11.54 17.48 40.46
N MET A 10 10.41 18.05 40.05
CA MET A 10 10.04 19.41 40.48
C MET A 10 9.19 19.30 41.75
N LEU A 11 9.51 20.07 42.79
CA LEU A 11 8.68 20.19 43.98
C LEU A 11 7.42 21.01 43.63
N GLY A 12 6.32 20.32 43.35
CA GLY A 12 5.01 20.90 43.00
C GLY A 12 4.12 19.89 42.25
N PRO A 13 2.81 20.13 42.08
CA PRO A 13 1.85 19.14 41.56
C PRO A 13 1.96 18.89 40.03
N ASN A 14 3.12 19.12 39.41
CA ASN A 14 3.33 19.01 37.97
C ASN A 14 3.98 17.66 37.58
N PRO A 15 3.54 17.02 36.47
CA PRO A 15 4.01 15.70 36.07
C PRO A 15 5.48 15.67 35.62
N GLU A 16 6.11 14.49 35.69
CA GLU A 16 7.52 14.26 35.34
C GLU A 16 7.88 14.74 33.91
N LEU A 17 8.84 15.66 33.79
CA LEU A 17 9.46 16.04 32.51
C LEU A 17 10.67 15.13 32.24
N ARG A 18 10.65 14.43 31.10
CA ARG A 18 11.72 13.52 30.66
C ARG A 18 12.26 13.97 29.32
N ILE A 19 13.58 14.17 29.23
CA ILE A 19 14.22 14.65 28.00
C ILE A 19 15.15 13.55 27.46
N ALA A 20 14.95 13.20 26.20
CA ALA A 20 15.81 12.32 25.42
C ALA A 20 16.60 13.13 24.39
N ARG A 21 17.79 12.63 24.05
CA ARG A 21 18.70 13.28 23.10
C ARG A 21 19.00 12.38 21.91
N SER A 22 19.11 12.98 20.73
CA SER A 22 19.72 12.40 19.55
C SER A 22 20.79 13.34 18.98
N LYS A 23 21.39 12.97 17.84
CA LYS A 23 22.42 13.78 17.17
C LYS A 23 21.96 15.21 16.85
N ASP A 24 20.73 15.33 16.35
CA ASP A 24 20.19 16.59 15.83
C ASP A 24 18.97 17.12 16.61
N TRP A 25 18.44 16.35 17.55
CA TRP A 25 17.17 16.66 18.24
C TRP A 25 17.20 16.43 19.75
N TYR A 26 16.45 17.28 20.46
CA TYR A 26 15.96 17.04 21.81
C TYR A 26 14.48 16.65 21.74
N ILE A 27 14.07 15.65 22.54
CA ILE A 27 12.67 15.24 22.66
C ILE A 27 12.29 15.30 24.14
N ALA A 28 11.32 16.12 24.49
CA ALA A 28 10.82 16.27 25.86
C ALA A 28 9.42 15.65 25.97
N LEU A 29 9.21 14.81 26.97
CA LEU A 29 7.92 14.22 27.33
C LEU A 29 7.48 14.82 28.67
N ALA A 30 6.29 15.40 28.74
CA ALA A 30 5.70 15.82 30.01
C ALA A 30 4.26 15.34 30.13
N GLY A 31 3.84 15.01 31.34
CA GLY A 31 2.53 14.45 31.61
C GLY A 31 2.60 13.16 32.41
N GLU A 32 1.44 12.71 32.88
CA GLU A 32 1.34 11.42 33.57
C GLU A 32 1.61 10.26 32.63
N ARG A 33 2.04 9.13 33.22
CA ARG A 33 2.41 7.92 32.48
C ARG A 33 1.24 7.44 31.60
N GLY A 34 1.37 7.53 30.27
CA GLY A 34 0.33 7.17 29.30
C GLY A 34 -0.53 8.33 28.78
N ARG A 35 -0.33 9.56 29.27
CA ARG A 35 -0.98 10.78 28.75
C ARG A 35 0.04 11.88 28.47
N GLU A 36 1.27 11.49 28.13
CA GLU A 36 2.35 12.44 27.92
C GLU A 36 2.17 13.20 26.61
N ARG A 37 2.42 14.51 26.70
CA ARG A 37 2.62 15.38 25.57
C ARG A 37 4.11 15.41 25.25
N MET A 38 4.39 15.32 23.97
CA MET A 38 5.75 15.32 23.45
C MET A 38 6.05 16.63 22.76
N LEU A 39 7.23 17.17 23.05
CA LEU A 39 7.82 18.30 22.37
C LEU A 39 9.13 17.86 21.71
N GLN A 40 9.39 18.35 20.51
CA GLN A 40 10.61 18.09 19.78
C GLN A 40 11.28 19.41 19.39
N PHE A 41 12.61 19.49 19.50
CA PHE A 41 13.40 20.69 19.19
C PHE A 41 14.74 20.33 18.55
N ARG A 42 15.24 21.21 17.68
CA ARG A 42 16.48 20.99 16.96
C ARG A 42 17.69 21.47 17.77
N ARG A 43 18.79 20.71 17.75
CA ARG A 43 20.04 21.09 18.43
C ARG A 43 20.83 22.11 17.61
N LYS A 44 21.19 23.24 18.22
CA LYS A 44 22.25 24.15 17.78
C LYS A 44 23.33 24.16 18.86
N GLY A 45 24.47 23.51 18.60
CA GLY A 45 25.62 23.47 19.52
C GLY A 45 25.84 22.14 20.25
N LYS A 46 26.88 22.13 21.10
CA LYS A 46 27.33 20.97 21.90
C LYS A 46 26.99 21.05 23.39
N GLU A 47 26.33 22.13 23.83
CA GLU A 47 25.96 22.29 25.24
C GLU A 47 24.69 21.49 25.57
N ASP A 48 24.84 20.54 26.49
CA ASP A 48 23.81 19.57 26.89
C ASP A 48 23.14 19.95 28.23
N ASN A 49 23.48 21.10 28.82
CA ASN A 49 22.97 21.54 30.12
C ASN A 49 21.84 22.55 29.97
N PHE A 50 20.60 22.08 30.13
CA PHE A 50 19.45 22.97 30.25
C PHE A 50 19.49 23.74 31.58
N SER A 51 19.25 25.05 31.55
CA SER A 51 19.02 25.87 32.75
C SER A 51 17.69 25.51 33.43
N LEU A 52 17.52 25.89 34.70
CA LEU A 52 16.26 25.70 35.41
C LEU A 52 15.09 26.43 34.71
N GLN A 53 15.34 27.63 34.19
CA GLN A 53 14.36 28.40 33.43
C GLN A 53 13.95 27.70 32.13
N GLN A 54 14.91 27.12 31.39
CA GLN A 54 14.63 26.35 30.17
C GLN A 54 13.78 25.11 30.47
N LYS A 55 14.03 24.42 31.59
CA LYS A 55 13.25 23.24 32.00
C LYS A 55 11.83 23.59 32.40
N LEU A 56 11.63 24.66 33.17
CA LEU A 56 10.32 25.14 33.57
C LEU A 56 9.47 25.53 32.36
N LEU A 57 10.08 26.18 31.38
CA LEU A 57 9.38 26.57 30.15
C LEU A 57 9.02 25.36 29.27
N LEU A 58 9.94 24.40 29.11
CA LEU A 58 9.65 23.15 28.41
C LEU A 58 8.51 22.36 29.09
N SER A 59 8.46 22.36 30.42
CA SER A 59 7.35 21.79 31.17
C SER A 59 6.04 22.54 30.95
N SER A 60 6.06 23.88 30.91
CA SER A 60 4.87 24.71 30.65
C SER A 60 4.30 24.47 29.25
N LEU A 61 5.17 24.51 28.24
CA LEU A 61 4.83 24.23 26.84
C LEU A 61 4.26 22.82 26.67
N ALA A 62 4.80 21.85 27.39
CA ALA A 62 4.34 20.47 27.31
C ALA A 62 3.02 20.29 28.04
N ASN A 63 2.78 20.98 29.16
CA ASN A 63 1.52 20.89 29.92
C ASN A 63 0.38 21.74 29.34
N GLY A 64 0.65 22.58 28.33
CA GLY A 64 -0.37 23.28 27.55
C GLY A 64 -0.97 24.53 28.18
N GLN A 65 -0.30 25.14 29.17
CA GLN A 65 -0.80 26.40 29.74
C GLN A 65 -0.67 27.58 28.78
N ASP A 66 0.25 27.51 27.80
CA ASP A 66 0.50 28.59 26.81
C ASP A 66 0.37 28.15 25.33
N THR A 67 -0.25 26.99 25.04
CA THR A 67 -0.37 26.47 23.66
C THR A 67 -1.84 26.38 23.22
N PRO A 68 -2.26 27.07 22.14
CA PRO A 68 -3.59 26.87 21.58
C PRO A 68 -3.75 25.41 21.14
N VAL A 69 -4.80 24.74 21.62
CA VAL A 69 -5.11 23.36 21.27
C VAL A 69 -5.84 23.36 19.91
N PHE A 70 -5.40 22.45 19.03
CA PHE A 70 -5.82 22.20 17.64
C PHE A 70 -5.17 23.10 16.56
N GLY A 71 -4.32 22.46 15.74
CA GLY A 71 -3.72 23.02 14.54
C GLY A 71 -2.20 22.93 14.55
N THR A 72 -1.64 22.27 13.54
CA THR A 72 -0.21 22.28 13.22
C THR A 72 0.25 23.70 12.91
N LYS A 73 0.66 24.45 13.93
CA LYS A 73 1.50 25.64 13.74
C LYS A 73 2.85 25.39 14.39
N SER A 74 3.89 25.40 13.56
CA SER A 74 5.26 25.58 14.00
C SER A 74 5.35 26.93 14.71
N VAL A 75 5.59 26.91 16.02
CA VAL A 75 6.02 28.12 16.73
C VAL A 75 7.53 28.16 16.60
N GLU A 76 8.04 29.15 15.88
CA GLU A 76 9.46 29.49 15.88
C GLU A 76 9.71 30.40 17.08
N ALA A 77 10.45 29.91 18.07
CA ALA A 77 10.89 30.71 19.21
C ALA A 77 12.37 30.43 19.46
N GLU A 78 13.19 31.46 19.62
CA GLU A 78 14.59 31.28 20.02
C GLU A 78 14.72 31.57 21.52
N ILE A 79 15.27 30.62 22.26
CA ILE A 79 15.43 30.75 23.72
C ILE A 79 16.89 30.54 24.07
N ASN A 80 17.60 31.64 24.34
CA ASN A 80 19.01 31.66 24.72
C ASN A 80 19.88 30.75 23.82
N GLY A 81 19.75 30.88 22.49
CA GLY A 81 20.53 30.13 21.50
C GLY A 81 19.96 28.78 21.06
N ILE A 82 18.82 28.35 21.60
CA ILE A 82 18.08 27.15 21.16
C ILE A 82 16.88 27.58 20.30
N GLU A 83 16.89 27.19 19.03
CA GLU A 83 15.81 27.45 18.08
C GLU A 83 14.73 26.37 18.20
N ILE A 84 13.58 26.75 18.73
CA ILE A 84 12.43 25.90 18.96
C ILE A 84 11.62 25.84 17.66
N HIS A 85 11.56 24.66 17.06
CA HIS A 85 10.56 24.34 16.04
C HIS A 85 9.58 23.36 16.68
N THR A 86 8.49 23.86 17.26
CA THR A 86 7.55 22.99 17.99
C THR A 86 6.75 22.10 17.04
N THR A 87 6.56 20.84 17.44
CA THR A 87 5.43 20.04 16.98
C THR A 87 4.93 19.22 18.17
N VAL A 88 3.67 19.45 18.56
CA VAL A 88 3.07 18.83 19.76
C VAL A 88 2.30 17.59 19.33
N GLY A 89 2.68 16.43 19.87
CA GLY A 89 1.98 15.15 19.66
C GLY A 89 1.60 14.48 20.98
N MET A 90 0.52 13.70 20.98
CA MET A 90 0.14 12.84 22.11
C MET A 90 0.68 11.43 21.92
N ILE A 91 1.30 10.84 22.95
CA ILE A 91 1.66 9.42 22.97
C ILE A 91 0.52 8.62 23.60
N PRO A 92 -0.14 7.67 22.89
CA PRO A 92 -1.27 6.94 23.48
C PRO A 92 -0.89 5.94 24.57
N SER A 93 -1.86 5.70 25.44
CA SER A 93 -1.74 5.08 26.77
C SER A 93 -1.67 3.55 26.84
N PHE A 94 -1.31 2.81 25.78
CA PHE A 94 -1.43 1.33 25.77
C PHE A 94 -0.11 0.59 25.93
N ASP A 95 -0.14 -0.63 26.48
CA ASP A 95 1.05 -1.43 26.84
C ASP A 95 2.08 -1.67 25.70
N GLU A 96 1.64 -1.73 24.43
CA GLU A 96 2.57 -1.85 23.28
C GLU A 96 3.28 -0.51 22.91
N SER A 97 2.80 0.63 23.43
CA SER A 97 3.47 1.93 23.29
C SER A 97 4.69 2.04 24.21
N TYR A 98 4.89 1.11 25.15
CA TYR A 98 6.07 1.10 26.01
C TYR A 98 7.37 0.96 25.22
N LEU A 99 7.40 0.12 24.18
CA LEU A 99 8.58 -0.07 23.32
C LEU A 99 8.89 1.16 22.48
N VAL A 100 7.88 1.76 21.84
CA VAL A 100 8.03 2.99 21.06
C VAL A 100 8.47 4.14 21.97
N ARG A 101 7.87 4.25 23.14
CA ARG A 101 8.21 5.23 24.16
C ARG A 101 9.62 5.02 24.69
N GLU A 102 10.04 3.80 25.00
CA GLU A 102 11.40 3.47 25.42
C GLU A 102 12.40 3.83 24.33
N LYS A 103 12.08 3.59 23.06
CA LYS A 103 12.93 3.97 21.92
C LYS A 103 13.01 5.49 21.71
N ILE A 104 11.90 6.22 21.84
CA ILE A 104 11.90 7.69 21.85
C ILE A 104 12.77 8.20 23.03
N LEU A 105 12.59 7.61 24.21
CA LEU A 105 13.37 7.93 25.41
C LEU A 105 14.87 7.63 25.24
N ARG A 106 15.23 6.64 24.43
CA ARG A 106 16.63 6.30 24.08
C ARG A 106 17.20 7.15 22.94
N GLY A 107 16.40 8.02 22.32
CA GLY A 107 16.82 8.84 21.18
C GLY A 107 16.89 8.07 19.86
N GLU A 108 16.20 6.93 19.76
CA GLU A 108 16.20 6.05 18.58
C GLU A 108 15.05 6.37 17.61
N LEU A 109 14.03 7.12 18.03
CA LEU A 109 12.89 7.54 17.20
C LEU A 109 12.58 9.05 17.36
N VAL A 110 12.35 9.76 16.24
CA VAL A 110 11.76 11.11 16.14
C VAL A 110 10.27 10.94 15.87
N PHE A 111 9.40 11.80 16.39
CA PHE A 111 7.99 11.79 16.04
C PHE A 111 7.66 12.87 15.00
N ASP A 112 7.28 12.44 13.80
CA ASP A 112 6.70 13.31 12.79
C ASP A 112 5.24 13.60 13.16
N ALA A 113 5.00 14.76 13.78
CA ALA A 113 3.66 15.18 14.16
C ALA A 113 2.83 15.74 12.98
N TYR A 114 3.41 15.95 11.80
CA TYR A 114 2.64 16.25 10.58
C TYR A 114 1.89 14.99 10.11
N ASN A 115 2.55 13.83 10.22
CA ASN A 115 1.97 12.53 9.87
C ASN A 115 1.48 11.72 11.09
N ASN A 116 1.63 12.27 12.30
CA ASN A 116 1.31 11.67 13.59
C ASN A 116 1.98 10.29 13.80
N ARG A 117 3.29 10.14 13.47
CA ARG A 117 4.02 8.85 13.46
C ARG A 117 5.45 8.95 14.01
N ALA A 118 5.97 7.86 14.56
CA ALA A 118 7.39 7.75 14.91
C ALA A 118 8.24 7.31 13.70
N ALA A 119 9.30 8.06 13.41
CA ALA A 119 10.32 7.83 12.39
C ALA A 119 11.68 7.54 13.05
N TYR A 120 12.48 6.62 12.50
CA TYR A 120 13.78 6.24 13.07
C TYR A 120 14.80 7.38 13.03
N ILE A 121 15.54 7.59 14.14
CA ILE A 121 16.68 8.51 14.17
C ILE A 121 17.93 7.73 13.82
N GLU A 122 18.24 7.69 12.53
CA GLU A 122 19.56 8.00 11.98
C GLU A 122 19.51 7.73 10.48
N GLY A 123 19.84 8.76 9.70
CA GLY A 123 20.01 8.72 8.25
C GLY A 123 21.15 7.83 7.76
N ASP A 124 21.71 7.00 8.64
CA ASP A 124 22.80 6.07 8.34
C ASP A 124 22.35 4.63 8.07
N LEU A 125 21.11 4.26 8.40
CA LEU A 125 20.66 2.87 8.25
C LEU A 125 20.17 2.54 6.84
N LEU A 126 19.69 3.53 6.08
CA LEU A 126 19.26 3.33 4.68
C LEU A 126 20.44 3.02 3.77
N HIS A 127 21.57 3.71 3.93
CA HIS A 127 22.76 3.49 3.10
C HIS A 127 23.54 2.23 3.48
N LYS A 128 23.29 1.66 4.68
CA LYS A 128 23.82 0.36 5.14
C LYS A 128 22.94 -0.82 4.74
N ASN A 129 21.85 -0.60 4.01
CA ASN A 129 21.00 -1.66 3.46
C ASN A 129 20.83 -1.42 1.96
N ARG A 130 21.96 -1.24 1.24
CA ARG A 130 21.98 -0.88 -0.18
C ARG A 130 21.31 -1.93 -1.03
N ARG A 131 21.52 -3.21 -0.69
CA ARG A 131 20.98 -4.34 -1.45
C ARG A 131 19.46 -4.29 -1.54
N LEU A 132 18.76 -4.23 -0.40
CA LEU A 132 17.29 -4.10 -0.39
C LEU A 132 16.85 -2.74 -0.95
N LEU A 133 17.53 -1.65 -0.63
CA LEU A 133 17.19 -0.32 -1.15
C LEU A 133 17.25 -0.27 -2.69
N SER A 134 18.29 -0.83 -3.30
CA SER A 134 18.44 -0.92 -4.75
C SER A 134 17.32 -1.72 -5.40
N LEU A 135 16.93 -2.85 -4.80
CA LEU A 135 15.79 -3.64 -5.27
C LEU A 135 14.49 -2.83 -5.23
N LEU A 136 14.23 -2.14 -4.11
CA LEU A 136 13.03 -1.32 -3.98
C LEU A 136 13.03 -0.12 -4.93
N LEU A 137 14.16 0.51 -5.19
CA LEU A 137 14.28 1.61 -6.16
C LEU A 137 13.99 1.13 -7.60
N LEU A 138 14.42 -0.09 -7.95
CA LEU A 138 14.14 -0.70 -9.26
C LEU A 138 12.65 -1.02 -9.43
N SER A 139 11.97 -1.52 -8.40
CA SER A 139 10.58 -1.97 -8.52
C SER A 139 9.55 -0.84 -8.53
N SER A 140 9.74 0.18 -7.72
CA SER A 140 8.63 1.05 -7.31
C SER A 140 8.52 2.37 -8.06
N GLY A 141 9.47 2.69 -8.95
CA GLY A 141 9.65 4.07 -9.37
C GLY A 141 9.87 5.02 -8.18
N LEU A 142 10.31 4.51 -7.01
CA LEU A 142 10.71 5.31 -5.84
C LEU A 142 11.84 6.28 -6.19
N GLY A 143 12.59 6.06 -7.28
CA GLY A 143 13.46 7.08 -7.86
C GLY A 143 12.74 8.41 -8.19
N ALA A 144 11.43 8.40 -8.41
CA ALA A 144 10.62 9.62 -8.55
C ALA A 144 9.87 10.00 -7.25
N ARG A 145 9.46 9.02 -6.43
CA ARG A 145 8.64 9.27 -5.20
C ARG A 145 9.46 9.57 -3.94
N CYS A 146 10.61 8.92 -3.73
CA CYS A 146 11.53 9.26 -2.64
C CYS A 146 12.18 10.63 -2.87
N PHE A 147 12.51 10.95 -4.11
CA PHE A 147 13.18 12.20 -4.48
C PHE A 147 12.29 13.44 -4.31
N ASN A 148 10.96 13.29 -4.39
CA ASN A 148 10.01 14.37 -4.17
C ASN A 148 9.68 14.64 -2.68
N SER A 149 10.21 13.86 -1.74
CA SER A 149 9.85 13.95 -0.31
C SER A 149 10.87 14.67 0.58
N GLY A 150 11.73 15.52 -0.01
CA GLY A 150 12.57 16.43 0.77
C GLY A 150 13.68 15.74 1.59
N VAL A 151 14.24 14.61 1.11
CA VAL A 151 15.52 14.12 1.64
C VAL A 151 16.61 15.10 1.20
N ARG A 152 16.79 16.19 1.96
CA ARG A 152 17.97 17.04 1.85
C ARG A 152 19.17 16.18 2.26
N SER A 153 20.00 15.85 1.27
CA SER A 153 21.28 15.18 1.46
C SER A 153 22.03 15.75 2.67
N ALA A 154 22.31 14.92 3.68
CA ALA A 154 23.35 15.22 4.64
C ALA A 154 24.70 15.12 3.89
N ARG A 155 25.47 16.21 3.91
CA ARG A 155 26.78 16.31 3.26
C ARG A 155 27.74 15.29 3.87
N ALA A 156 28.20 14.34 3.07
CA ALA A 156 29.49 13.69 3.27
C ALA A 156 30.51 14.39 2.37
N GLY A 157 31.67 14.73 2.93
CA GLY A 157 32.74 15.43 2.22
C GLY A 157 33.36 14.59 1.10
N ALA A 158 34.04 15.31 0.20
CA ALA A 158 34.85 14.85 -0.91
C ALA A 158 34.08 14.30 -2.14
N GLY A 159 33.70 15.25 -3.01
CA GLY A 159 33.77 15.16 -4.47
C GLY A 159 32.92 14.09 -5.16
N GLU A 160 31.72 14.45 -5.59
CA GLU A 160 31.20 14.09 -6.92
C GLU A 160 29.90 14.84 -7.28
N ARG A 161 29.61 14.89 -8.58
CA ARG A 161 28.75 15.86 -9.28
C ARG A 161 27.33 15.93 -8.74
N LYS A 162 26.84 17.15 -8.50
CA LYS A 162 25.42 17.48 -8.33
C LYS A 162 24.65 16.99 -9.55
N LEU A 163 23.83 15.95 -9.41
CA LEU A 163 22.72 15.74 -10.33
C LEU A 163 21.66 16.80 -10.01
N ASN A 164 21.76 17.97 -10.64
CA ASN A 164 20.70 18.95 -10.64
C ASN A 164 19.55 18.41 -11.49
N LEU A 165 18.56 17.79 -10.85
CA LEU A 165 17.27 17.51 -11.47
C LEU A 165 16.26 18.54 -10.97
N PRO A 166 15.49 19.17 -11.88
CA PRO A 166 14.46 20.12 -11.50
C PRO A 166 13.38 19.44 -10.63
N PRO A 167 12.77 20.17 -9.66
CA PRO A 167 11.62 19.65 -8.94
C PRO A 167 10.50 19.37 -9.95
N SER A 168 10.16 18.10 -10.16
CA SER A 168 8.97 17.76 -10.94
C SER A 168 7.75 17.89 -10.04
N PRO A 169 6.74 18.68 -10.43
CA PRO A 169 5.47 18.77 -9.71
C PRO A 169 4.72 17.46 -9.93
N ILE A 170 4.83 16.50 -8.99
CA ILE A 170 3.83 15.44 -8.92
C ILE A 170 2.63 16.10 -8.23
N PRO A 171 1.46 16.20 -8.88
CA PRO A 171 0.32 16.86 -8.27
C PRO A 171 -0.04 16.16 -6.96
N GLU A 172 -0.32 16.94 -5.92
CA GLU A 172 -1.00 16.51 -4.69
C GLU A 172 -2.44 15.99 -4.95
N SER A 173 -2.84 15.81 -6.21
CA SER A 173 -4.22 15.59 -6.63
C SER A 173 -4.52 14.13 -7.02
N PHE A 174 -5.68 13.65 -6.57
CA PHE A 174 -6.17 12.30 -6.77
C PHE A 174 -6.39 12.01 -8.26
N VAL A 175 -5.84 10.92 -8.82
CA VAL A 175 -6.20 10.49 -10.19
C VAL A 175 -7.43 9.59 -10.10
N PHE A 176 -8.57 10.11 -10.54
CA PHE A 176 -9.81 9.32 -10.60
C PHE A 176 -9.63 8.14 -11.55
N THR A 177 -10.13 6.97 -11.14
CA THR A 177 -10.09 5.76 -11.94
C THR A 177 -11.51 5.25 -12.17
N PHE A 178 -11.88 5.16 -13.44
CA PHE A 178 -13.13 4.54 -13.88
C PHE A 178 -12.92 3.03 -14.00
N TYR A 179 -13.85 2.26 -13.46
CA TYR A 179 -13.91 0.80 -13.56
C TYR A 179 -15.17 0.45 -14.35
N LEU A 180 -15.01 -0.10 -15.55
CA LEU A 180 -16.10 -0.23 -16.51
C LEU A 180 -16.40 -1.70 -16.81
N GLU A 181 -17.57 -2.15 -16.42
CA GLU A 181 -18.12 -3.44 -16.81
C GLU A 181 -18.85 -3.31 -18.14
N LEU A 182 -18.33 -3.99 -19.17
CA LEU A 182 -18.91 -3.97 -20.51
C LEU A 182 -19.97 -5.06 -20.70
N THR A 183 -19.90 -6.13 -19.92
CA THR A 183 -20.80 -7.27 -19.98
C THR A 183 -20.74 -8.06 -18.68
N THR A 184 -21.84 -8.70 -18.30
CA THR A 184 -21.88 -9.69 -17.22
C THR A 184 -21.61 -11.11 -17.72
N ARG A 185 -21.46 -11.30 -19.04
CA ARG A 185 -21.15 -12.59 -19.68
C ARG A 185 -19.69 -12.95 -19.47
N CYS A 186 -19.42 -14.21 -19.14
CA CYS A 186 -18.07 -14.76 -19.09
C CYS A 186 -18.02 -16.16 -19.71
N ASN A 187 -16.95 -16.44 -20.44
CA ASN A 187 -16.70 -17.73 -21.09
C ASN A 187 -16.05 -18.78 -20.15
N LEU A 188 -15.59 -18.36 -18.97
CA LEU A 188 -15.11 -19.23 -17.89
C LEU A 188 -16.15 -19.37 -16.78
N ALA A 189 -16.05 -20.46 -16.01
CA ALA A 189 -16.83 -20.75 -14.81
C ALA A 189 -15.86 -20.95 -13.63
N CYS A 190 -15.17 -19.89 -13.23
CA CYS A 190 -14.11 -19.99 -12.23
C CYS A 190 -14.69 -20.33 -10.84
N ARG A 191 -14.14 -21.35 -10.15
CA ARG A 191 -14.68 -21.85 -8.88
C ARG A 191 -14.67 -20.82 -7.75
N TYR A 192 -13.74 -19.87 -7.77
CA TYR A 192 -13.65 -18.82 -6.75
C TYR A 192 -14.22 -17.46 -7.20
N CYS A 193 -14.96 -17.43 -8.32
CA CYS A 193 -15.41 -16.16 -8.88
C CYS A 193 -16.38 -15.45 -7.91
N TRP A 194 -15.99 -14.26 -7.47
CA TRP A 194 -16.86 -13.40 -6.65
C TRP A 194 -18.16 -13.01 -7.38
N ALA A 195 -18.12 -13.02 -8.71
CA ALA A 195 -19.22 -12.71 -9.62
C ALA A 195 -19.93 -13.95 -10.19
N GLU A 196 -19.71 -15.12 -9.59
CA GLU A 196 -20.38 -16.39 -9.94
C GLU A 196 -20.16 -16.88 -11.39
N GLY A 197 -19.05 -16.50 -12.03
CA GLY A 197 -18.78 -16.84 -13.43
C GLY A 197 -19.64 -16.04 -14.42
N GLY A 198 -20.18 -14.90 -13.98
CA GLY A 198 -21.12 -14.05 -14.69
C GLY A 198 -22.53 -14.14 -14.10
N ARG A 199 -23.35 -13.09 -14.29
CA ARG A 199 -24.76 -13.11 -13.85
C ARG A 199 -25.55 -14.16 -14.65
N ARG A 200 -26.59 -14.75 -14.04
CA ARG A 200 -27.59 -15.59 -14.76
C ARG A 200 -28.25 -14.79 -15.89
N GLU A 201 -28.53 -13.52 -15.63
CA GLU A 201 -29.00 -12.56 -16.62
C GLU A 201 -27.80 -11.86 -17.28
N ILE A 202 -27.69 -12.02 -18.60
CA ILE A 202 -26.63 -11.40 -19.38
C ILE A 202 -27.05 -9.97 -19.70
N ILE A 203 -26.27 -9.01 -19.20
CA ILE A 203 -26.41 -7.59 -19.49
C ILE A 203 -25.15 -7.18 -20.22
N GLU A 204 -25.31 -6.55 -21.38
CA GLU A 204 -24.21 -6.04 -22.19
C GLU A 204 -24.42 -4.55 -22.48
N LEU A 205 -23.32 -3.81 -22.47
CA LEU A 205 -23.32 -2.41 -22.84
C LEU A 205 -23.45 -2.32 -24.37
N ASP A 206 -24.59 -1.86 -24.86
CA ASP A 206 -24.73 -1.56 -26.28
C ASP A 206 -23.95 -0.30 -26.68
N LYS A 207 -23.88 -0.01 -27.98
CA LYS A 207 -23.14 1.13 -28.53
C LYS A 207 -23.64 2.48 -28.01
N ASN A 208 -24.96 2.65 -27.82
CA ASN A 208 -25.52 3.91 -27.32
C ASN A 208 -25.17 4.11 -25.84
N ARG A 209 -25.25 3.06 -25.03
CA ARG A 209 -24.81 3.08 -23.63
C ARG A 209 -23.31 3.31 -23.52
N ALA A 210 -22.49 2.71 -24.38
CA ALA A 210 -21.05 2.95 -24.47
C ALA A 210 -20.72 4.43 -24.78
N ARG A 211 -21.49 5.07 -25.67
CA ARG A 211 -21.37 6.52 -25.93
C ARG A 211 -21.70 7.36 -24.70
N LYS A 212 -22.78 7.04 -23.97
CA LYS A 212 -23.11 7.73 -22.71
C LYS A 212 -21.96 7.63 -21.70
N VAL A 213 -21.36 6.44 -21.55
CA VAL A 213 -20.19 6.24 -20.68
C VAL A 213 -18.99 7.07 -21.14
N SER A 214 -18.72 7.12 -22.44
CA SER A 214 -17.65 7.96 -23.01
C SER A 214 -17.88 9.44 -22.72
N GLU A 215 -19.12 9.91 -22.88
CA GLU A 215 -19.51 11.28 -22.58
C GLU A 215 -19.31 11.61 -21.09
N LEU A 216 -19.73 10.72 -20.19
CA LEU A 216 -19.50 10.83 -18.75
C LEU A 216 -18.00 10.99 -18.44
N ILE A 217 -17.14 10.14 -19.01
CA ILE A 217 -15.68 10.22 -18.82
C ILE A 217 -15.13 11.57 -19.27
N ARG A 218 -15.51 12.03 -20.48
CA ARG A 218 -15.05 13.31 -21.01
C ARG A 218 -15.48 14.49 -20.15
N ARG A 219 -16.77 14.57 -19.82
CA ARG A 219 -17.31 15.66 -19.01
C ARG A 219 -16.73 15.62 -17.60
N PHE A 220 -16.54 14.43 -17.01
CA PHE A 220 -15.93 14.28 -15.69
C PHE A 220 -14.48 14.77 -15.69
N SER A 221 -13.67 14.32 -16.65
CA SER A 221 -12.28 14.77 -16.81
C SER A 221 -12.18 16.29 -16.96
N ARG A 222 -13.04 16.90 -17.79
CA ARG A 222 -13.12 18.37 -17.95
C ARG A 222 -13.46 19.06 -16.64
N SER A 223 -14.47 18.55 -15.93
CA SER A 223 -14.89 19.12 -14.64
C SER A 223 -13.83 18.98 -13.54
N ALA A 224 -13.08 17.87 -13.54
CA ALA A 224 -11.97 17.64 -12.61
C ALA A 224 -10.69 18.40 -12.99
N GLY A 225 -10.64 19.01 -14.18
CA GLY A 225 -9.48 19.70 -14.72
C GLY A 225 -8.27 18.80 -14.94
N ARG A 226 -8.46 17.48 -15.05
CA ARG A 226 -7.38 16.49 -15.18
C ARG A 226 -7.86 15.26 -15.94
N LYS A 227 -6.92 14.56 -16.57
CA LYS A 227 -7.19 13.26 -17.21
C LYS A 227 -7.45 12.17 -16.15
N VAL A 228 -8.27 11.19 -16.50
CA VAL A 228 -8.63 10.06 -15.62
C VAL A 228 -7.99 8.76 -16.09
N ASN A 229 -7.96 7.72 -15.25
CA ASN A 229 -7.65 6.37 -15.70
C ASN A 229 -8.94 5.61 -16.01
N VAL A 230 -8.87 4.68 -16.96
CA VAL A 230 -10.00 3.79 -17.28
C VAL A 230 -9.53 2.35 -17.25
N ASN A 231 -10.19 1.53 -16.44
CA ASN A 231 -9.97 0.09 -16.32
C ASN A 231 -11.22 -0.64 -16.82
N PHE A 232 -11.05 -1.51 -17.81
CA PHE A 232 -12.09 -2.45 -18.23
C PHE A 232 -12.01 -3.71 -17.37
N GLU A 233 -13.03 -3.92 -16.54
CA GLU A 233 -13.16 -5.07 -15.64
C GLU A 233 -14.60 -5.19 -15.14
N GLY A 234 -14.96 -6.28 -14.47
CA GLY A 234 -16.28 -6.40 -13.88
C GLY A 234 -16.64 -7.85 -13.59
N ARG A 235 -17.94 -8.16 -13.63
CA ARG A 235 -18.47 -9.51 -13.39
C ARG A 235 -18.24 -10.45 -14.57
N GLY A 236 -18.14 -9.91 -15.79
CA GLY A 236 -17.91 -10.66 -17.02
C GLY A 236 -16.47 -10.58 -17.55
N GLU A 237 -16.26 -11.12 -18.76
CA GLU A 237 -15.03 -10.97 -19.53
C GLU A 237 -15.17 -9.79 -20.51
N PRO A 238 -14.44 -8.68 -20.33
CA PRO A 238 -14.62 -7.49 -21.17
C PRO A 238 -14.40 -7.75 -22.66
N LEU A 239 -13.51 -8.68 -23.02
CA LEU A 239 -13.24 -9.02 -24.43
C LEU A 239 -14.42 -9.68 -25.16
N LEU A 240 -15.48 -10.11 -24.45
CA LEU A 240 -16.72 -10.56 -25.09
C LEU A 240 -17.57 -9.39 -25.64
N ASN A 241 -17.29 -8.15 -25.22
CA ASN A 241 -17.92 -6.95 -25.72
C ASN A 241 -16.86 -5.94 -26.22
N LEU A 242 -16.04 -6.40 -27.17
CA LEU A 242 -14.98 -5.60 -27.79
C LEU A 242 -15.50 -4.31 -28.42
N GLU A 243 -16.69 -4.33 -29.02
CA GLU A 243 -17.29 -3.17 -29.67
C GLU A 243 -17.60 -2.02 -28.70
N ALA A 244 -18.13 -2.33 -27.51
CA ALA A 244 -18.31 -1.32 -26.47
C ALA A 244 -16.97 -0.77 -25.96
N MET A 245 -15.94 -1.62 -25.85
CA MET A 245 -14.60 -1.21 -25.46
C MET A 245 -14.01 -0.23 -26.48
N LYS A 246 -14.12 -0.54 -27.77
CA LYS A 246 -13.69 0.34 -28.87
C LYS A 246 -14.39 1.69 -28.82
N GLU A 247 -15.72 1.69 -28.74
CA GLU A 247 -16.50 2.93 -28.66
C GLU A 247 -16.03 3.80 -27.49
N ILE A 248 -15.76 3.22 -26.32
CA ILE A 248 -15.29 3.97 -25.15
C ILE A 248 -13.88 4.53 -25.35
N VAL A 249 -12.94 3.70 -25.81
CA VAL A 249 -11.55 4.13 -25.99
C VAL A 249 -11.48 5.25 -27.03
N GLU A 250 -12.13 5.08 -28.18
CA GLU A 250 -12.07 6.03 -29.30
C GLU A 250 -12.73 7.37 -28.97
N ASN A 251 -13.80 7.36 -28.17
CA ASN A 251 -14.53 8.58 -27.82
C ASN A 251 -14.06 9.24 -26.51
N SER A 252 -13.07 8.68 -25.80
CA SER A 252 -12.59 9.25 -24.52
C SER A 252 -11.07 9.40 -24.39
N ALA A 253 -10.26 8.92 -25.36
CA ALA A 253 -8.80 8.88 -25.26
C ALA A 253 -8.14 10.21 -24.86
N GLU A 254 -8.61 11.35 -25.39
CA GLU A 254 -8.03 12.66 -25.07
C GLU A 254 -8.16 13.03 -23.58
N ASN A 255 -9.17 12.47 -22.90
CA ASN A 255 -9.50 12.70 -21.49
C ASN A 255 -8.94 11.63 -20.55
N VAL A 256 -8.24 10.63 -21.10
CA VAL A 256 -7.75 9.47 -20.36
C VAL A 256 -6.22 9.46 -20.34
N SER A 257 -5.65 9.27 -19.16
CA SER A 257 -4.19 9.14 -18.94
C SER A 257 -3.67 7.77 -19.36
N GLY A 258 -4.53 6.76 -19.32
CA GLY A 258 -4.25 5.44 -19.86
C GLY A 258 -5.37 4.45 -19.60
N PHE A 259 -5.48 3.50 -20.53
CA PHE A 259 -6.41 2.39 -20.44
C PHE A 259 -5.73 1.15 -19.85
N ALA A 260 -6.48 0.37 -19.09
CA ALA A 260 -6.08 -0.96 -18.65
C ALA A 260 -7.24 -1.94 -18.81
N LEU A 261 -6.92 -3.22 -18.98
CA LEU A 261 -7.88 -4.30 -19.15
C LEU A 261 -7.51 -5.44 -18.19
N LEU A 262 -8.44 -5.81 -17.30
CA LEU A 262 -8.40 -7.05 -16.54
C LEU A 262 -9.13 -8.13 -17.34
N THR A 263 -8.41 -9.15 -17.79
CA THR A 263 -8.97 -10.19 -18.66
C THR A 263 -8.49 -11.57 -18.23
N ASN A 264 -9.31 -12.59 -18.51
CA ASN A 264 -8.89 -13.99 -18.47
C ASN A 264 -7.97 -14.38 -19.64
N ALA A 265 -7.76 -13.47 -20.61
CA ALA A 265 -6.88 -13.57 -21.76
C ALA A 265 -7.15 -14.74 -22.73
N THR A 266 -8.23 -15.51 -22.54
CA THR A 266 -8.57 -16.62 -23.44
C THR A 266 -9.04 -16.16 -24.82
N LEU A 267 -9.48 -14.89 -24.91
CA LEU A 267 -9.91 -14.20 -26.13
C LEU A 267 -8.93 -13.11 -26.58
N LEU A 268 -7.77 -12.98 -25.92
CA LEU A 268 -6.74 -12.00 -26.28
C LEU A 268 -5.95 -12.47 -27.51
N GLU A 269 -6.61 -12.48 -28.66
CA GLU A 269 -6.07 -12.86 -29.95
C GLU A 269 -6.84 -12.16 -31.09
N GLY A 270 -6.32 -12.25 -32.32
CA GLY A 270 -6.92 -11.60 -33.48
C GLY A 270 -7.20 -10.12 -33.23
N GLU A 271 -8.38 -9.68 -33.63
CA GLU A 271 -8.83 -8.28 -33.53
C GLU A 271 -8.72 -7.68 -32.12
N ALA A 272 -8.99 -8.45 -31.07
CA ALA A 272 -8.89 -7.97 -29.70
C ALA A 272 -7.44 -7.64 -29.31
N LEU A 273 -6.49 -8.48 -29.76
CA LEU A 273 -5.07 -8.24 -29.51
C LEU A 273 -4.57 -7.04 -30.31
N ASP A 274 -4.94 -6.97 -31.60
CA ASP A 274 -4.52 -5.89 -32.50
C ASP A 274 -4.97 -4.55 -31.93
N PHE A 275 -6.24 -4.45 -31.51
CA PHE A 275 -6.80 -3.25 -30.89
C PHE A 275 -6.09 -2.86 -29.57
N VAL A 276 -5.82 -3.83 -28.69
CA VAL A 276 -5.11 -3.59 -27.42
C VAL A 276 -3.70 -3.06 -27.66
N ALA A 277 -2.99 -3.60 -28.65
CA ALA A 277 -1.64 -3.19 -29.01
C ALA A 277 -1.63 -1.78 -29.62
N GLU A 278 -2.49 -1.53 -30.61
CA GLU A 278 -2.61 -0.23 -31.30
C GLU A 278 -2.95 0.93 -30.34
N ARG A 279 -3.71 0.64 -29.28
CA ARG A 279 -4.16 1.66 -28.31
C ARG A 279 -3.35 1.71 -27.01
N ASP A 280 -2.21 0.99 -26.92
CA ASP A 280 -1.37 0.83 -25.71
C ASP A 280 -2.20 0.52 -24.44
N ILE A 281 -3.16 -0.39 -24.56
CA ILE A 281 -3.98 -0.82 -23.43
C ILE A 281 -3.15 -1.78 -22.58
N ARG A 282 -2.92 -1.43 -21.31
CA ARG A 282 -2.20 -2.29 -20.37
C ARG A 282 -3.03 -3.51 -19.99
N ILE A 283 -2.43 -4.69 -20.02
CA ILE A 283 -3.11 -5.93 -19.65
C ILE A 283 -2.76 -6.34 -18.21
N SER A 284 -3.78 -6.59 -17.41
CA SER A 284 -3.71 -7.39 -16.20
C SER A 284 -4.34 -8.75 -16.50
N ALA A 285 -3.53 -9.77 -16.72
CA ALA A 285 -3.98 -11.10 -17.07
C ALA A 285 -4.24 -11.95 -15.82
N SER A 286 -5.39 -12.60 -15.80
CA SER A 286 -5.76 -13.54 -14.75
C SER A 286 -5.14 -14.92 -15.02
N LEU A 287 -4.02 -15.23 -14.36
CA LEU A 287 -3.28 -16.49 -14.54
C LEU A 287 -2.71 -16.95 -13.20
N ASP A 288 -3.27 -18.03 -12.67
CA ASP A 288 -2.80 -18.64 -11.42
C ASP A 288 -1.55 -19.53 -11.66
N PHE A 289 -0.75 -19.66 -10.61
CA PHE A 289 0.62 -20.20 -10.51
C PHE A 289 1.05 -21.21 -11.58
N ASN A 290 0.75 -22.49 -11.40
CA ASN A 290 1.07 -23.57 -12.32
C ASN A 290 -0.20 -24.07 -13.02
N GLU A 291 -0.04 -24.90 -14.06
CA GLU A 291 -1.16 -25.39 -14.86
C GLU A 291 -2.20 -26.13 -14.03
N GLU A 292 -1.78 -26.97 -13.10
CA GLU A 292 -2.65 -27.73 -12.21
C GLU A 292 -3.51 -26.81 -11.34
N SER A 293 -2.87 -25.86 -10.63
CA SER A 293 -3.55 -24.89 -9.76
C SER A 293 -4.52 -24.01 -10.56
N HIS A 294 -4.10 -23.55 -11.75
CA HIS A 294 -4.94 -22.75 -12.63
C HIS A 294 -6.15 -23.54 -13.11
N ASN A 295 -5.95 -24.73 -13.69
CA ASN A 295 -7.02 -25.52 -14.25
C ASN A 295 -7.94 -26.13 -13.18
N ALA A 296 -7.49 -26.25 -11.93
CA ALA A 296 -8.34 -26.65 -10.81
C ALA A 296 -9.43 -25.61 -10.49
N CYS A 297 -9.21 -24.34 -10.81
CA CYS A 297 -10.15 -23.26 -10.48
C CYS A 297 -10.68 -22.50 -11.69
N ARG A 298 -9.85 -22.18 -12.68
CA ARG A 298 -10.19 -21.45 -13.91
C ARG A 298 -10.45 -22.43 -15.03
N VAL A 299 -11.72 -22.82 -15.16
CA VAL A 299 -12.20 -23.74 -16.19
C VAL A 299 -13.18 -23.05 -17.12
N TYR A 300 -13.24 -23.50 -18.36
CA TYR A 300 -14.35 -23.20 -19.26
C TYR A 300 -15.66 -23.77 -18.70
N ARG A 301 -16.80 -23.29 -19.20
CA ARG A 301 -18.12 -23.81 -18.81
C ARG A 301 -18.31 -25.32 -19.05
N ASN A 302 -17.50 -25.92 -19.93
CA ASN A 302 -17.47 -27.37 -20.17
C ASN A 302 -16.49 -28.14 -19.26
N GLY A 303 -15.90 -27.48 -18.25
CA GLY A 303 -14.98 -28.08 -17.29
C GLY A 303 -13.52 -28.19 -17.76
N LYS A 304 -13.20 -27.87 -19.02
CA LYS A 304 -11.82 -27.92 -19.52
C LYS A 304 -10.98 -26.78 -18.92
N GLY A 305 -9.71 -27.05 -18.63
CA GLY A 305 -8.77 -26.04 -18.15
C GLY A 305 -8.44 -24.96 -19.20
N SER A 306 -8.15 -23.73 -18.75
CA SER A 306 -7.82 -22.60 -19.63
C SER A 306 -6.33 -22.27 -19.74
N PHE A 307 -5.46 -22.84 -18.89
CA PHE A 307 -4.06 -22.42 -18.75
C PHE A 307 -3.29 -22.35 -20.08
N ALA A 308 -3.33 -23.42 -20.88
CA ALA A 308 -2.60 -23.49 -22.15
C ALA A 308 -3.03 -22.40 -23.15
N ARG A 309 -4.34 -22.10 -23.23
CA ARG A 309 -4.89 -21.04 -24.08
C ARG A 309 -4.43 -19.67 -23.61
N VAL A 310 -4.53 -19.41 -22.31
CA VAL A 310 -4.08 -18.17 -21.68
C VAL A 310 -2.60 -17.93 -21.97
N LEU A 311 -1.74 -18.91 -21.69
CA LEU A 311 -0.30 -18.76 -21.87
C LEU A 311 0.09 -18.53 -23.34
N LYS A 312 -0.57 -19.22 -24.29
CA LYS A 312 -0.38 -18.99 -25.74
C LYS A 312 -0.70 -17.54 -26.12
N ASN A 313 -1.83 -17.02 -25.65
CA ASN A 313 -2.29 -15.68 -25.99
C ASN A 313 -1.41 -14.60 -25.34
N LEU A 314 -0.97 -14.78 -24.10
CA LEU A 314 -0.04 -13.86 -23.44
C LEU A 314 1.34 -13.82 -24.12
N ARG A 315 1.87 -14.98 -24.56
CA ARG A 315 3.10 -15.02 -25.37
C ARG A 315 2.95 -14.21 -26.65
N LYS A 316 1.80 -14.30 -27.32
CA LYS A 316 1.53 -13.49 -28.52
C LYS A 316 1.47 -12.01 -28.16
N ALA A 317 0.72 -11.65 -27.12
CA ALA A 317 0.53 -10.26 -26.70
C ALA A 317 1.85 -9.56 -26.38
N VAL A 318 2.75 -10.19 -25.61
CA VAL A 318 4.05 -9.57 -25.31
C VAL A 318 4.93 -9.45 -26.54
N ARG A 319 4.88 -10.40 -27.49
CA ARG A 319 5.62 -10.27 -28.77
C ARG A 319 5.13 -9.10 -29.62
N GLU A 320 3.84 -8.75 -29.56
CA GLU A 320 3.27 -7.55 -30.20
C GLU A 320 3.53 -6.26 -29.39
N GLY A 321 4.36 -6.31 -28.34
CA GLY A 321 4.73 -5.14 -27.53
C GLY A 321 3.71 -4.76 -26.45
N VAL A 322 2.66 -5.57 -26.21
CA VAL A 322 1.66 -5.28 -25.18
C VAL A 322 2.27 -5.41 -23.78
N ARG A 323 2.05 -4.39 -22.94
CA ARG A 323 2.48 -4.42 -21.54
C ARG A 323 1.57 -5.30 -20.70
N VAL A 324 2.09 -6.47 -20.34
CA VAL A 324 1.38 -7.47 -19.53
C VAL A 324 1.86 -7.45 -18.09
N SER A 325 0.90 -7.61 -17.19
CA SER A 325 1.06 -7.99 -15.78
C SER A 325 0.19 -9.20 -15.49
N ILE A 326 0.58 -10.01 -14.51
CA ILE A 326 -0.20 -11.21 -14.14
C ILE A 326 -0.76 -11.05 -12.74
N THR A 327 -2.01 -11.41 -12.53
CA THR A 327 -2.63 -11.49 -11.20
C THR A 327 -3.14 -12.90 -10.93
N ALA A 328 -2.87 -13.42 -9.73
CA ALA A 328 -3.24 -14.75 -9.30
C ALA A 328 -4.08 -14.71 -8.02
N THR A 329 -4.99 -15.68 -7.90
CA THR A 329 -5.79 -15.92 -6.69
C THR A 329 -5.35 -17.22 -6.04
N ALA A 330 -4.86 -17.15 -4.80
CA ALA A 330 -4.43 -18.30 -4.02
C ALA A 330 -5.59 -18.99 -3.32
N THR A 331 -5.76 -20.28 -3.59
CA THR A 331 -6.74 -21.17 -2.95
C THR A 331 -6.06 -22.30 -2.17
N SER A 332 -6.84 -23.07 -1.41
CA SER A 332 -6.40 -24.33 -0.79
C SER A 332 -5.80 -25.34 -1.79
N LEU A 333 -6.23 -25.28 -3.05
CA LEU A 333 -5.77 -26.13 -4.16
C LEU A 333 -4.48 -25.61 -4.79
N SER A 334 -4.10 -24.36 -4.52
CA SER A 334 -2.93 -23.75 -5.13
C SER A 334 -1.63 -24.30 -4.54
N ARG A 335 -0.65 -24.52 -5.41
CA ARG A 335 0.71 -24.97 -5.05
C ARG A 335 1.76 -24.16 -5.83
N ASP A 336 2.99 -24.17 -5.35
CA ASP A 336 4.17 -23.61 -6.02
C ASP A 336 4.02 -22.17 -6.50
N TYR A 337 3.74 -21.21 -5.60
CA TYR A 337 3.37 -19.86 -6.05
C TYR A 337 4.49 -19.16 -6.81
N HIS A 338 5.73 -19.52 -6.49
CA HIS A 338 6.94 -19.05 -7.17
C HIS A 338 6.94 -19.34 -8.67
N ARG A 339 6.19 -20.33 -9.18
CA ARG A 339 6.07 -20.60 -10.63
C ARG A 339 5.50 -19.42 -11.41
N MET A 340 4.66 -18.60 -10.77
CA MET A 340 4.18 -17.35 -11.34
C MET A 340 5.33 -16.40 -11.70
N VAL A 341 6.43 -16.40 -10.92
CA VAL A 341 7.61 -15.57 -11.18
C VAL A 341 8.37 -16.10 -12.39
N ASP A 342 8.52 -17.43 -12.52
CA ASP A 342 9.19 -18.04 -13.67
C ASP A 342 8.38 -17.79 -14.96
N ILE A 343 7.06 -17.92 -14.92
CA ILE A 343 6.17 -17.59 -16.06
C ILE A 343 6.22 -16.10 -16.40
N ALA A 344 6.13 -15.22 -15.40
CA ALA A 344 6.22 -13.78 -15.62
C ALA A 344 7.55 -13.38 -16.26
N ARG A 345 8.66 -14.03 -15.87
CA ARG A 345 9.96 -13.85 -16.49
C ARG A 345 9.98 -14.36 -17.93
N GLU A 346 9.49 -15.57 -18.18
CA GLU A 346 9.44 -16.16 -19.52
C GLU A 346 8.65 -15.28 -20.50
N LEU A 347 7.52 -14.75 -20.02
CA LEU A 347 6.67 -13.88 -20.81
C LEU A 347 7.23 -12.46 -20.96
N GLY A 348 8.14 -12.00 -20.11
CA GLY A 348 8.59 -10.60 -20.10
C GLY A 348 7.58 -9.64 -19.44
N CYS A 349 6.82 -10.12 -18.45
CA CYS A 349 5.85 -9.32 -17.73
C CYS A 349 6.49 -8.23 -16.85
N SER A 350 5.80 -7.12 -16.71
CA SER A 350 6.27 -5.93 -15.98
C SER A 350 5.95 -5.96 -14.49
N SER A 351 4.93 -6.72 -14.08
CA SER A 351 4.52 -6.88 -12.68
C SER A 351 3.69 -8.14 -12.44
N ILE A 352 3.64 -8.55 -11.18
CA ILE A 352 2.77 -9.60 -10.66
C ILE A 352 1.91 -9.08 -9.51
N GLY A 353 0.78 -9.73 -9.28
CA GLY A 353 -0.10 -9.47 -8.14
C GLY A 353 -0.63 -10.76 -7.54
N LEU A 354 -0.63 -10.85 -6.21
CA LEU A 354 -1.12 -12.01 -5.47
C LEU A 354 -2.20 -11.60 -4.46
N ARG A 355 -3.26 -12.41 -4.38
CA ARG A 355 -4.34 -12.26 -3.40
C ARG A 355 -4.76 -13.63 -2.87
N PRO A 356 -5.08 -13.77 -1.57
CA PRO A 356 -5.78 -14.96 -1.10
C PRO A 356 -7.20 -14.98 -1.68
N CYS A 357 -7.77 -16.18 -1.80
CA CYS A 357 -9.16 -16.38 -2.17
C CYS A 357 -10.10 -15.86 -1.08
N TRP A 358 -10.98 -14.94 -1.44
CA TRP A 358 -12.03 -14.45 -0.55
C TRP A 358 -13.28 -15.30 -0.73
N ILE A 359 -13.79 -15.86 0.38
CA ILE A 359 -15.02 -16.65 0.40
C ILE A 359 -16.21 -15.72 0.09
N SER A 360 -16.60 -15.71 -1.18
CA SER A 360 -17.59 -14.85 -1.81
C SER A 360 -18.03 -15.42 -3.16
N GLY A 361 -19.26 -15.12 -3.59
CA GLY A 361 -19.81 -15.64 -4.85
C GLY A 361 -19.76 -17.18 -4.89
N SER A 362 -19.13 -17.75 -5.91
CA SER A 362 -18.99 -19.21 -6.04
C SER A 362 -17.92 -19.83 -5.13
N ALA A 363 -17.09 -19.03 -4.46
CA ALA A 363 -16.02 -19.55 -3.62
C ALA A 363 -16.59 -20.13 -2.32
N GLY A 364 -16.58 -21.46 -2.17
CA GLY A 364 -16.88 -22.14 -0.91
C GLY A 364 -15.70 -22.11 0.07
N GLU A 365 -15.96 -22.38 1.36
CA GLU A 365 -14.96 -22.38 2.43
C GLU A 365 -13.79 -23.34 2.14
N GLU A 366 -14.05 -24.43 1.41
CA GLU A 366 -13.05 -25.41 1.01
C GLU A 366 -11.94 -24.81 0.12
N LEU A 367 -12.17 -23.66 -0.51
CA LEU A 367 -11.18 -22.94 -1.32
C LEU A 367 -10.36 -21.92 -0.53
N ALA A 368 -10.72 -21.62 0.72
CA ALA A 368 -9.92 -20.75 1.59
C ALA A 368 -8.53 -21.34 1.78
N VAL A 369 -7.50 -20.54 1.54
CA VAL A 369 -6.12 -20.95 1.80
C VAL A 369 -5.79 -20.69 3.27
N ASP A 370 -5.01 -21.57 3.90
CA ASP A 370 -4.50 -21.28 5.24
C ASP A 370 -3.51 -20.10 5.20
N ALA A 371 -3.57 -19.21 6.21
CA ALA A 371 -2.77 -17.98 6.22
C ALA A 371 -1.26 -18.25 6.32
N GLU A 372 -0.84 -19.29 7.04
CA GLU A 372 0.58 -19.67 7.18
C GLU A 372 1.09 -20.35 5.90
N VAL A 373 0.26 -21.16 5.24
CA VAL A 373 0.56 -21.70 3.91
C VAL A 373 0.73 -20.57 2.90
N PHE A 374 -0.22 -19.63 2.84
CA PHE A 374 -0.14 -18.47 1.96
C PHE A 374 1.12 -17.64 2.24
N ALA A 375 1.43 -17.36 3.51
CA ALA A 375 2.60 -16.60 3.92
C ALA A 375 3.92 -17.26 3.51
N ARG A 376 4.04 -18.58 3.69
CA ARG A 376 5.21 -19.36 3.29
C ARG A 376 5.43 -19.30 1.78
N GLU A 377 4.39 -19.56 0.99
CA GLU A 377 4.46 -19.51 -0.47
C GLU A 377 4.74 -18.09 -0.98
N TYR A 378 4.16 -17.07 -0.34
CA TYR A 378 4.37 -15.67 -0.72
C TYR A 378 5.80 -15.20 -0.42
N ALA A 379 6.40 -15.66 0.69
CA ALA A 379 7.79 -15.39 1.00
C ALA A 379 8.73 -16.08 -0.02
N GLU A 380 8.45 -17.32 -0.43
CA GLU A 380 9.22 -18.01 -1.48
C GLU A 380 9.09 -17.31 -2.85
N LEU A 381 7.88 -16.91 -3.22
CA LEU A 381 7.64 -16.09 -4.41
C LEU A 381 8.47 -14.80 -4.37
N THR A 382 8.48 -14.11 -3.23
CA THR A 382 9.25 -12.86 -3.04
C THR A 382 10.76 -13.13 -3.10
N ARG A 383 11.25 -14.21 -2.48
CA ARG A 383 12.65 -14.64 -2.54
C ARG A 383 13.09 -14.85 -3.98
N ARG A 384 12.29 -15.62 -4.75
CA ARG A 384 12.55 -15.89 -6.17
C ARG A 384 12.56 -14.60 -7.00
N ARG A 385 11.59 -13.70 -6.76
CA ARG A 385 11.50 -12.38 -7.41
C ARG A 385 12.75 -11.54 -7.16
N PHE A 386 13.20 -11.42 -5.90
CA PHE A 386 14.38 -10.63 -5.57
C PHE A 386 15.66 -11.19 -6.21
N LYS A 387 15.84 -12.52 -6.22
CA LYS A 387 16.97 -13.16 -6.93
C LYS A 387 16.98 -12.89 -8.44
N LEU A 388 15.82 -12.66 -9.07
CA LEU A 388 15.75 -12.23 -10.47
C LEU A 388 16.11 -10.74 -10.62
N MET A 389 15.64 -9.90 -9.71
CA MET A 389 15.91 -8.46 -9.74
C MET A 389 17.39 -8.14 -9.53
N GLU A 390 18.10 -8.91 -8.70
CA GLU A 390 19.57 -8.81 -8.56
C GLU A 390 20.32 -9.10 -9.86
N LYS A 391 19.70 -9.87 -10.77
CA LYS A 391 20.24 -10.16 -12.11
C LYS A 391 19.77 -9.14 -13.16
N GLY A 392 19.17 -8.03 -12.73
CA GLY A 392 18.68 -6.96 -13.60
C GLY A 392 17.28 -7.20 -14.19
N ILE A 393 16.60 -8.31 -13.85
CA ILE A 393 15.25 -8.60 -14.34
C ILE A 393 14.24 -8.01 -13.37
N VAL A 394 13.74 -6.82 -13.69
CA VAL A 394 12.80 -6.10 -12.84
C VAL A 394 11.39 -6.69 -12.96
N LEU A 395 10.90 -7.26 -11.86
CA LEU A 395 9.52 -7.74 -11.73
C LEU A 395 8.88 -7.13 -10.48
N ARG A 396 7.84 -6.32 -10.67
CA ARG A 396 7.22 -5.55 -9.59
C ARG A 396 6.15 -6.34 -8.87
N GLU A 397 6.05 -6.18 -7.54
CA GLU A 397 4.86 -6.60 -6.77
C GLU A 397 4.61 -5.51 -5.73
N ARG A 398 3.58 -4.70 -5.99
CA ARG A 398 3.39 -3.42 -5.30
C ARG A 398 3.14 -3.59 -3.80
N LYS A 399 2.47 -4.65 -3.35
CA LYS A 399 2.09 -4.78 -1.94
C LYS A 399 3.31 -5.00 -1.06
N VAL A 400 4.18 -5.93 -1.42
CA VAL A 400 5.42 -6.26 -0.72
C VAL A 400 6.44 -5.15 -0.89
N ASP A 401 6.57 -4.59 -2.09
CA ASP A 401 7.52 -3.50 -2.34
C ASP A 401 7.18 -2.27 -1.48
N ASP A 402 5.90 -1.84 -1.46
CA ASP A 402 5.47 -0.72 -0.62
C ASP A 402 5.56 -1.05 0.88
N PHE A 403 5.31 -2.31 1.27
CA PHE A 403 5.45 -2.75 2.67
C PHE A 403 6.91 -2.65 3.15
N LEU A 404 7.85 -3.24 2.39
CA LEU A 404 9.27 -3.20 2.72
C LEU A 404 9.81 -1.76 2.64
N ALA A 405 9.37 -0.97 1.68
CA ALA A 405 9.70 0.44 1.62
C ALA A 405 9.17 1.19 2.85
N SER A 406 7.90 1.02 3.22
CA SER A 406 7.33 1.70 4.39
C SER A 406 8.14 1.43 5.67
N LEU A 407 8.62 0.19 5.81
CA LEU A 407 9.47 -0.23 6.91
C LEU A 407 10.87 0.38 6.85
N MET A 408 11.54 0.32 5.69
CA MET A 408 12.88 0.88 5.50
C MET A 408 12.93 2.38 5.75
N PHE A 409 11.92 3.12 5.31
CA PHE A 409 11.87 4.57 5.44
C PHE A 409 11.20 5.05 6.74
N GLY A 410 10.73 4.13 7.59
CA GLY A 410 10.07 4.46 8.86
C GLY A 410 8.82 5.32 8.71
N ARG A 411 8.16 5.30 7.54
CA ARG A 411 6.95 6.07 7.21
C ARG A 411 6.14 5.32 6.18
N GLU A 412 4.83 5.59 6.06
CA GLU A 412 4.08 4.95 4.96
C GLU A 412 4.52 5.49 3.61
N ILE A 413 4.90 4.55 2.75
CA ILE A 413 5.08 4.77 1.31
C ILE A 413 3.89 4.22 0.53
N ALA A 414 3.22 3.20 1.08
CA ALA A 414 1.92 2.79 0.62
C ALA A 414 0.95 3.97 0.66
N ASN A 415 0.15 4.08 -0.40
CA ASN A 415 -0.98 5.00 -0.49
C ASN A 415 -1.77 4.98 0.83
N GLN A 416 -1.68 6.06 1.63
CA GLN A 416 -2.32 6.18 2.95
C GLN A 416 -3.87 6.14 2.89
N ARG A 417 -4.43 5.84 1.71
CA ARG A 417 -5.83 5.98 1.31
C ARG A 417 -6.51 4.63 0.94
N GLY A 418 -5.86 3.50 1.22
CA GLY A 418 -6.43 2.16 0.98
C GLY A 418 -6.61 1.83 -0.52
N CYS A 419 -7.63 1.05 -0.86
CA CYS A 419 -7.94 0.64 -2.24
C CYS A 419 -8.48 1.78 -3.12
N GLY A 420 -8.87 2.92 -2.54
CA GLY A 420 -9.46 4.07 -3.26
C GLY A 420 -10.99 4.05 -3.33
N ALA A 421 -11.65 3.01 -2.80
CA ALA A 421 -13.11 2.97 -2.68
C ALA A 421 -13.61 4.18 -1.90
N GLY A 422 -14.66 4.84 -2.41
CA GLY A 422 -15.25 6.02 -1.79
C GLY A 422 -14.46 7.33 -1.91
N SER A 423 -13.24 7.34 -2.48
CA SER A 423 -12.40 8.56 -2.59
C SER A 423 -11.89 8.85 -4.01
N GLY A 424 -11.95 7.88 -4.92
CA GLY A 424 -11.96 8.18 -6.36
C GLY A 424 -11.85 6.98 -7.29
N ILE A 425 -12.50 5.89 -6.86
CA ILE A 425 -13.05 4.88 -7.76
C ILE A 425 -14.43 5.34 -8.20
N ILE A 426 -14.67 5.30 -9.52
CA ILE A 426 -16.00 5.39 -10.11
C ILE A 426 -16.21 4.10 -10.88
N ALA A 427 -17.10 3.23 -10.43
CA ALA A 427 -17.38 1.97 -11.10
C ALA A 427 -18.73 2.06 -11.81
N LEU A 428 -18.79 1.65 -13.07
CA LEU A 428 -20.00 1.59 -13.88
C LEU A 428 -20.28 0.16 -14.30
N THR A 429 -21.50 -0.28 -14.07
CA THR A 429 -22.01 -1.58 -14.50
C THR A 429 -22.53 -1.53 -15.95
N ALA A 430 -22.79 -2.69 -16.55
CA ALA A 430 -23.34 -2.76 -17.92
C ALA A 430 -24.78 -2.22 -18.04
N ASP A 431 -25.52 -2.16 -16.94
CA ASP A 431 -26.84 -1.54 -16.76
C ASP A 431 -26.78 -0.06 -16.35
N LEU A 432 -25.59 0.57 -16.44
CA LEU A 432 -25.35 1.99 -16.17
C LEU A 432 -25.56 2.43 -14.71
N GLU A 433 -25.58 1.49 -13.77
CA GLU A 433 -25.48 1.80 -12.35
C GLU A 433 -24.06 2.28 -12.03
N VAL A 434 -23.98 3.30 -11.17
CA VAL A 434 -22.73 3.92 -10.74
C VAL A 434 -22.48 3.61 -9.28
N TYR A 435 -21.27 3.13 -9.00
CA TYR A 435 -20.82 2.78 -7.66
C TYR A 435 -19.48 3.44 -7.33
N ARG A 436 -19.19 3.50 -6.03
CA ARG A 436 -17.92 4.03 -5.49
C ARG A 436 -16.91 2.93 -5.15
N CYS A 437 -17.19 1.71 -5.58
CA CYS A 437 -16.38 0.50 -5.41
C CYS A 437 -16.67 -0.44 -6.60
N ASN A 438 -15.63 -1.08 -7.15
CA ASN A 438 -15.74 -1.98 -8.31
C ASN A 438 -16.29 -3.38 -7.96
N HIS A 439 -16.64 -3.64 -6.70
CA HIS A 439 -17.40 -4.84 -6.27
C HIS A 439 -18.91 -4.56 -6.10
N TYR A 440 -19.37 -3.36 -6.45
CA TYR A 440 -20.79 -2.98 -6.49
C TYR A 440 -21.61 -3.21 -5.20
N PRO A 441 -21.12 -2.84 -3.99
CA PRO A 441 -21.94 -2.92 -2.80
C PRO A 441 -23.03 -1.86 -2.79
N LYS A 442 -24.21 -2.22 -2.26
CA LYS A 442 -25.39 -1.34 -2.17
C LYS A 442 -25.08 0.01 -1.49
N ASP A 443 -24.29 0.00 -0.41
CA ASP A 443 -23.89 1.21 0.31
C ASP A 443 -23.03 2.18 -0.52
N PHE A 444 -22.39 1.67 -1.59
CA PHE A 444 -21.57 2.46 -2.50
C PHE A 444 -22.33 2.84 -3.77
N TYR A 445 -23.59 2.46 -3.91
CA TYR A 445 -24.45 2.88 -5.01
C TYR A 445 -24.64 4.40 -5.00
N VAL A 446 -24.57 5.00 -6.18
CA VAL A 446 -24.72 6.45 -6.38
C VAL A 446 -26.01 6.75 -7.13
N GLY A 447 -26.34 5.95 -8.14
CA GLY A 447 -27.47 6.19 -9.02
C GLY A 447 -27.29 5.48 -10.37
N ASN A 448 -28.22 5.71 -11.29
CA ASN A 448 -28.16 5.19 -12.66
C ASN A 448 -27.94 6.35 -13.65
N LEU A 449 -27.04 6.17 -14.62
CA LEU A 449 -26.72 7.18 -15.65
C LEU A 449 -27.91 7.51 -16.57
N GLU A 450 -28.94 6.66 -16.61
CA GLU A 450 -30.17 6.90 -17.38
C GLU A 450 -31.17 7.80 -16.63
N GLU A 451 -31.04 7.90 -15.31
CA GLU A 451 -32.04 8.56 -14.44
C GLU A 451 -31.53 9.87 -13.84
N VAL A 452 -30.23 9.97 -13.60
CA VAL A 452 -29.63 11.07 -12.84
C VAL A 452 -28.81 11.98 -13.76
N ALA A 453 -28.97 13.30 -13.60
CA ALA A 453 -28.21 14.28 -14.37
C ALA A 453 -26.70 14.17 -14.07
N PHE A 454 -25.89 14.41 -15.10
CA PHE A 454 -24.43 14.31 -14.98
C PHE A 454 -23.85 15.24 -13.89
N GLU A 455 -24.43 16.43 -13.72
CA GLU A 455 -24.02 17.42 -12.71
C GLU A 455 -24.11 16.86 -11.30
N ASP A 456 -25.14 16.05 -11.02
CA ASP A 456 -25.34 15.41 -9.72
C ASP A 456 -24.30 14.30 -9.49
N PHE A 457 -23.97 13.51 -10.51
CA PHE A 457 -22.90 12.52 -10.43
C PHE A 457 -21.54 13.17 -10.14
N VAL A 458 -21.21 14.26 -10.83
CA VAL A 458 -19.96 15.00 -10.59
C VAL A 458 -19.94 15.60 -9.21
N LYS A 459 -21.06 16.17 -8.75
CA LYS A 459 -21.16 16.75 -7.40
C LYS A 459 -20.91 15.67 -6.34
N VAL A 460 -21.58 14.52 -6.44
CA VAL A 460 -21.37 13.40 -5.52
C VAL A 460 -19.90 12.94 -5.54
N ALA A 461 -19.32 12.77 -6.74
CA ALA A 461 -17.93 12.34 -6.87
C ALA A 461 -16.91 13.38 -6.35
N LYS A 462 -17.18 14.69 -6.48
CA LYS A 462 -16.32 15.78 -5.99
C LYS A 462 -16.44 16.02 -4.49
N GLU A 463 -17.66 15.98 -3.93
CA GLU A 463 -17.87 16.08 -2.48
C GLU A 463 -17.16 14.96 -1.70
N MET A 464 -16.86 13.85 -2.39
CA MET A 464 -16.11 12.71 -1.86
C MET A 464 -14.59 12.88 -1.90
N GLU A 465 -14.06 13.77 -2.74
CA GLU A 465 -12.62 14.11 -2.78
C GLU A 465 -12.17 14.78 -1.47
N GLY A 466 -13.07 15.48 -0.77
CA GLY A 466 -12.78 16.23 0.46
C GLY A 466 -12.95 15.47 1.79
N ARG A 467 -13.31 14.18 1.76
CA ARG A 467 -13.77 13.46 2.97
C ARG A 467 -12.88 12.30 3.44
N TYR A 468 -11.69 12.08 2.89
CA TYR A 468 -10.73 11.11 3.46
C TYR A 468 -9.41 11.81 3.81
N PRO A 469 -8.89 11.73 5.07
CA PRO A 469 -9.14 10.75 6.14
C PRO A 469 -10.18 11.14 7.23
N ASN A 470 -10.97 12.20 7.05
CA ASN A 470 -11.80 12.77 8.13
C ASN A 470 -13.30 12.39 8.13
N ASN A 471 -13.79 11.49 7.25
CA ASN A 471 -15.20 11.10 7.28
C ASN A 471 -15.52 10.22 8.50
N PRO A 472 -16.43 10.66 9.42
CA PRO A 472 -16.89 9.87 10.55
C PRO A 472 -17.48 8.50 10.16
N GLU A 473 -18.05 8.36 8.96
CA GLU A 473 -18.60 7.09 8.45
C GLU A 473 -17.53 6.08 8.03
N PHE A 474 -16.30 6.55 7.81
CA PHE A 474 -15.12 5.72 7.51
C PHE A 474 -14.18 5.56 8.71
N LYS A 475 -14.51 6.15 9.88
CA LYS A 475 -13.78 5.95 11.15
C LYS A 475 -13.86 4.53 11.70
N GLY A 476 -14.70 3.66 11.12
CA GLY A 476 -14.79 2.24 11.51
C GLY A 476 -13.47 1.47 11.40
N MET A 477 -12.52 1.94 10.58
CA MET A 477 -11.22 1.29 10.38
C MET A 477 -10.09 1.85 11.25
N ASP A 478 -10.31 2.95 11.98
CA ASP A 478 -9.34 3.44 12.96
C ASP A 478 -9.52 2.74 14.30
N ASN A 479 -9.49 1.40 14.26
CA ASN A 479 -9.15 0.68 15.47
C ASN A 479 -7.71 1.07 15.82
N ARG A 480 -7.52 1.52 17.06
CA ARG A 480 -6.22 2.03 17.56
C ARG A 480 -5.06 1.08 17.25
N SER A 481 -5.31 -0.23 17.10
CA SER A 481 -4.34 -1.25 16.69
C SER A 481 -3.85 -1.10 15.25
N CYS A 482 -4.71 -0.76 14.28
CA CYS A 482 -4.34 -0.57 12.87
C CYS A 482 -3.41 0.64 12.68
N PHE A 483 -3.60 1.69 13.49
CA PHE A 483 -2.78 2.90 13.44
C PHE A 483 -1.29 2.59 13.68
N TYR A 484 -1.01 1.74 14.67
CA TYR A 484 0.33 1.30 15.08
C TYR A 484 0.81 0.03 14.37
N CYS A 485 -0.04 -0.62 13.57
CA CYS A 485 0.31 -1.89 12.93
C CYS A 485 1.46 -1.72 11.91
N PRO A 486 2.62 -2.40 12.10
CA PRO A 486 3.73 -2.30 11.17
C PRO A 486 3.44 -2.99 9.82
N TYR A 487 2.42 -3.84 9.77
CA TYR A 487 2.00 -4.58 8.58
C TYR A 487 0.88 -3.90 7.79
N LYS A 488 0.45 -2.71 8.20
CA LYS A 488 -0.70 -2.01 7.57
C LYS A 488 -0.51 -1.71 6.08
N SER A 489 0.73 -1.47 5.62
CA SER A 489 1.01 -1.27 4.19
C SER A 489 0.83 -2.54 3.35
N LEU A 490 0.97 -3.72 3.96
CA LEU A 490 0.69 -5.01 3.32
C LEU A 490 -0.81 -5.32 3.33
N CYS A 491 -1.48 -5.03 4.46
CA CYS A 491 -2.93 -5.20 4.64
C CYS A 491 -3.76 -4.19 3.82
N ARG A 492 -3.27 -2.96 3.66
CA ARG A 492 -3.97 -1.80 3.06
C ARG A 492 -5.25 -1.40 3.77
N LEU A 493 -5.29 -1.57 5.10
CA LEU A 493 -6.47 -1.35 5.96
C LEU A 493 -7.65 -2.28 5.66
N GLY A 494 -7.41 -3.45 5.05
CA GLY A 494 -8.45 -4.44 4.77
C GLY A 494 -9.41 -4.01 3.66
N CYS A 495 -10.59 -4.66 3.61
CA CYS A 495 -11.66 -4.35 2.67
C CYS A 495 -12.89 -3.84 3.44
N PHE A 496 -13.29 -2.60 3.15
CA PHE A 496 -14.40 -1.94 3.83
C PHE A 496 -15.74 -2.61 3.57
N ASP A 497 -15.94 -3.13 2.36
CA ASP A 497 -17.15 -3.85 2.01
C ASP A 497 -17.25 -5.18 2.78
N ASP A 498 -16.14 -5.93 2.88
CA ASP A 498 -16.13 -7.20 3.60
C ASP A 498 -16.36 -7.00 5.11
N GLU A 499 -15.75 -5.99 5.72
CA GLU A 499 -15.98 -5.67 7.13
C GLU A 499 -17.45 -5.31 7.40
N ARG A 500 -18.10 -4.57 6.49
CA ARG A 500 -19.53 -4.24 6.66
C ARG A 500 -20.44 -5.44 6.45
N ARG A 501 -20.21 -6.23 5.39
CA ARG A 501 -21.07 -7.37 5.05
C ARG A 501 -20.96 -8.52 6.06
N TYR A 502 -19.77 -8.73 6.62
CA TYR A 502 -19.46 -9.91 7.41
C TYR A 502 -19.03 -9.58 8.85
N GLY A 503 -18.93 -8.31 9.20
CA GLY A 503 -18.46 -7.83 10.49
C GLY A 503 -16.93 -7.83 10.63
N TYR A 504 -16.48 -7.49 11.84
CA TYR A 504 -15.06 -7.39 12.19
C TYR A 504 -14.27 -8.71 11.98
N SER A 505 -14.96 -9.84 11.88
CA SER A 505 -14.39 -11.18 11.63
C SER A 505 -13.63 -11.26 10.30
N LYS A 506 -14.08 -10.60 9.23
CA LYS A 506 -13.33 -10.61 7.96
C LYS A 506 -12.17 -9.63 7.92
N CYS A 507 -12.25 -8.52 8.65
CA CYS A 507 -11.07 -7.66 8.89
C CYS A 507 -9.95 -8.45 9.59
N ILE A 508 -10.30 -9.38 10.48
CA ILE A 508 -9.36 -10.31 11.11
C ILE A 508 -8.68 -11.22 10.08
N ASP A 509 -9.34 -11.67 9.01
CA ASP A 509 -8.69 -12.48 7.98
C ASP A 509 -7.65 -11.70 7.17
N PHE A 510 -7.96 -10.46 6.75
CA PHE A 510 -6.96 -9.57 6.15
C PHE A 510 -5.76 -9.36 7.08
N CYS A 511 -6.03 -9.17 8.38
CA CYS A 511 -5.01 -9.05 9.40
C CYS A 511 -4.16 -10.32 9.49
N ARG A 512 -4.77 -11.51 9.57
CA ARG A 512 -4.08 -12.81 9.63
C ARG A 512 -3.15 -13.00 8.44
N TYR A 513 -3.62 -12.81 7.22
CA TYR A 513 -2.79 -12.94 6.02
C TYR A 513 -1.63 -11.93 6.01
N ALA A 514 -1.90 -10.67 6.36
CA ALA A 514 -0.88 -9.62 6.36
C ALA A 514 0.17 -9.84 7.46
N LEU A 515 -0.23 -10.25 8.66
CA LEU A 515 0.66 -10.58 9.77
C LEU A 515 1.55 -11.77 9.42
N ALA A 516 0.96 -12.89 8.99
CA ALA A 516 1.70 -14.09 8.64
C ALA A 516 2.65 -13.83 7.46
N SER A 517 2.15 -13.22 6.38
CA SER A 517 2.96 -12.91 5.19
C SER A 517 4.06 -11.92 5.50
N GLY A 518 3.74 -10.85 6.23
CA GLY A 518 4.70 -9.83 6.61
C GLY A 518 5.82 -10.42 7.45
N LYS A 519 5.48 -11.19 8.49
CA LYS A 519 6.45 -11.89 9.34
C LYS A 519 7.37 -12.78 8.49
N ARG A 520 6.79 -13.65 7.64
CA ARG A 520 7.55 -14.62 6.85
C ARG A 520 8.42 -13.96 5.77
N ILE A 521 7.94 -12.88 5.14
CA ILE A 521 8.72 -12.10 4.18
C ILE A 521 9.90 -11.42 4.89
N LEU A 522 9.71 -10.90 6.09
CA LEU A 522 10.79 -10.26 6.85
C LEU A 522 11.82 -11.25 7.35
N GLU A 523 11.39 -12.41 7.85
CA GLU A 523 12.28 -13.53 8.15
C GLU A 523 13.11 -13.90 6.91
N MET A 524 12.47 -14.06 5.75
CA MET A 524 13.16 -14.34 4.49
C MET A 524 14.16 -13.24 4.11
N VAL A 525 13.78 -11.97 4.26
CA VAL A 525 14.66 -10.82 3.95
C VAL A 525 15.92 -10.84 4.82
N ILE A 526 15.79 -11.24 6.08
CA ILE A 526 16.91 -11.39 7.02
C ILE A 526 17.73 -12.64 6.68
N GLU A 527 17.09 -13.80 6.48
CA GLU A 527 17.73 -15.08 6.18
C GLU A 527 18.59 -15.03 4.90
N GLU A 528 18.13 -14.31 3.87
CA GLU A 528 18.84 -14.15 2.60
C GLU A 528 19.88 -13.02 2.61
N GLY A 529 20.01 -12.30 3.73
CA GLY A 529 20.95 -11.19 3.89
C GLY A 529 20.64 -10.00 2.97
N PHE A 530 19.36 -9.72 2.69
CA PHE A 530 18.97 -8.51 1.95
C PHE A 530 19.10 -7.25 2.82
N LEU A 531 19.03 -7.40 4.15
CA LEU A 531 19.42 -6.40 5.13
C LEU A 531 20.86 -6.66 5.57
N GLU A 532 21.73 -5.66 5.42
CA GLU A 532 23.17 -5.79 5.66
C GLU A 532 23.57 -5.25 7.05
N SER A 533 22.74 -4.39 7.67
CA SER A 533 23.01 -3.82 9.00
C SER A 533 22.47 -4.73 10.12
N GLU A 534 23.37 -5.36 10.89
CA GLU A 534 23.01 -6.18 12.05
C GLU A 534 22.26 -5.38 13.13
N GLU A 535 22.62 -4.12 13.34
CA GLU A 535 21.92 -3.21 14.25
C GLU A 535 20.49 -2.93 13.76
N PHE A 536 20.32 -2.70 12.45
CA PHE A 536 19.01 -2.55 11.85
C PHE A 536 18.21 -3.82 12.04
N VAL A 537 18.74 -4.98 11.65
CA VAL A 537 18.07 -6.29 11.80
C VAL A 537 17.65 -6.55 13.25
N GLY A 538 18.52 -6.28 14.23
CA GLY A 538 18.23 -6.47 15.64
C GLY A 538 17.13 -5.53 16.16
N ASN A 539 17.21 -4.24 15.83
CA ASN A 539 16.21 -3.25 16.25
C ASN A 539 14.87 -3.43 15.54
N PHE A 540 14.93 -3.83 14.27
CA PHE A 540 13.82 -4.10 13.38
C PHE A 540 13.07 -5.35 13.82
N ALA A 541 13.76 -6.48 14.00
CA ALA A 541 13.15 -7.73 14.42
C ALA A 541 12.52 -7.66 15.82
N LYS A 542 13.16 -6.95 16.77
CA LYS A 542 12.58 -6.65 18.08
C LYS A 542 11.29 -5.82 17.98
N ALA A 543 11.21 -4.88 17.04
CA ALA A 543 10.04 -4.00 16.89
C ALA A 543 8.80 -4.72 16.32
N ILE A 544 8.98 -5.84 15.63
CA ILE A 544 7.92 -6.53 14.88
C ILE A 544 7.63 -7.95 15.40
N GLY A 545 8.29 -8.36 16.50
CA GLY A 545 8.11 -9.67 17.12
C GLY A 545 8.70 -10.85 16.33
N VAL A 546 9.72 -10.62 15.49
CA VAL A 546 10.42 -11.67 14.74
C VAL A 546 11.62 -12.17 15.55
N ARG A 547 11.76 -13.49 15.72
CA ARG A 547 12.94 -14.10 16.34
C ARG A 547 14.03 -14.26 15.29
N VAL A 548 15.13 -13.51 15.42
CA VAL A 548 16.29 -13.65 14.54
C VAL A 548 17.23 -14.69 15.14
N GLY A 549 17.33 -15.85 14.50
CA GLY A 549 18.48 -16.72 14.70
C GLY A 549 19.66 -16.10 13.98
N VAL A 550 20.49 -15.33 14.69
CA VAL A 550 21.72 -14.79 14.10
C VAL A 550 22.58 -15.98 13.69
N ARG A 551 22.75 -16.21 12.38
CA ARG A 551 23.82 -17.08 11.88
C ARG A 551 25.12 -16.30 11.99
N THR A 552 25.68 -16.27 13.19
CA THR A 552 27.09 -15.90 13.38
C THR A 552 27.93 -16.90 12.59
N GLY A 553 28.86 -16.40 11.77
CA GLY A 553 29.70 -17.16 10.84
C GLY A 553 30.69 -18.15 11.47
N GLU A 554 30.44 -18.64 12.68
CA GLU A 554 31.23 -19.70 13.31
C GLU A 554 30.30 -20.79 13.84
N GLY A 555 30.64 -22.03 13.50
CA GLY A 555 29.73 -23.16 13.58
C GLY A 555 29.31 -23.58 14.99
N ARG A 556 28.19 -24.32 15.02
CA ARG A 556 27.72 -25.28 16.04
C ARG A 556 27.63 -24.76 17.50
N ARG A 557 26.40 -24.91 18.04
CA ARG A 557 25.92 -24.77 19.44
C ARG A 557 25.30 -23.38 19.70
N LYS A 558 24.08 -23.21 20.22
CA LYS A 558 23.15 -24.06 20.98
C LYS A 558 21.71 -23.80 20.49
N ARG A 559 20.94 -24.87 20.29
CA ARG A 559 19.48 -24.84 20.49
C ARG A 559 19.28 -24.87 22.00
N GLU A 560 18.69 -23.84 22.58
CA GLU A 560 17.95 -23.97 23.84
C GLU A 560 17.03 -22.76 24.02
N GLU A 561 15.74 -23.10 24.13
CA GLU A 561 14.66 -22.39 24.82
C GLU A 561 14.22 -21.00 24.33
N VAL A 562 12.94 -20.90 23.96
CA VAL A 562 11.91 -20.33 24.86
C VAL A 562 10.54 -20.42 24.16
N LYS A 563 9.65 -21.21 24.77
CA LYS A 563 8.19 -21.09 24.68
C LYS A 563 7.76 -19.84 25.46
N GLN A 564 7.06 -18.93 24.80
CA GLN A 564 5.93 -18.13 25.26
C GLN A 564 5.64 -17.09 24.18
#